data_AF-A0A7C5RMF4-F1
#
_entry.id   AF-A0A7C5RMF4-F1
#
_cell.length_a   1.000
_cell.length_b   1.000
_cell.length_c   1.000
_cell.angle_alpha   90.00
_cell.angle_beta   90.00
_cell.angle_gamma   90.00
#
_symmetry.space_group_name_H-M   'P 1'
#
loop_
_entity.id
_entity.type
_entity.pdbx_description
1 polymer ?
#
loop_
_entity_poly.entity_id
_entity_poly.type
_entity_poly.pdbx_seq_one_letter_code
_entity_poly.pdbx_strand_id
1 'polypeptide(L)'
;MNRVEIRLNNISKKVTNYVSFTPSDVEVNMPEYFMSSTISCLEDYGVGYPINPQNITLIKDWNIYGYDESVQSYKALEGDLFFCSSAVVKIEEKYKFNLIVLPFFITSMKKYLYIQDEGIHFAENISEERNRILIDMKVKSILETVEPHSIVFIDGPLIGGMASAYIVNMDEKLRENDCIPLYFVKNSDSRLIIDHDPALSREFNSDFHWAACKLKTGQRSALFRYADKHNSKNSKVFAYIKALAGFTERVEMHSLTFEKYKSLIPSVFDLIAYFYIVQGDPLNPQVRPIAVAEKYAREGIKILNIPTLLGRLGFSPTINQVRFG
;
A
#
# COMPACT_ATOMS: atom_id res chain seq x y z
N MET A 1 14.22 3.63 -17.74
CA MET A 1 14.02 2.45 -18.59
C MET A 1 12.65 1.91 -18.24
N ASN A 2 11.65 2.03 -19.13
CA ASN A 2 10.30 1.52 -18.84
C ASN A 2 10.32 0.01 -19.06
N ARG A 3 9.92 -0.76 -18.05
CA ARG A 3 9.93 -2.23 -18.12
C ARG A 3 8.49 -2.72 -18.05
N VAL A 4 8.02 -3.28 -19.17
CA VAL A 4 6.79 -4.07 -19.25
C VAL A 4 7.24 -5.52 -19.31
N GLU A 5 6.94 -6.27 -18.26
CA GLU A 5 7.28 -7.69 -18.20
C GLU A 5 6.02 -8.53 -18.42
N ILE A 6 5.81 -8.95 -19.66
CA ILE A 6 4.85 -10.00 -20.03
C ILE A 6 5.70 -11.25 -20.29
N ARG A 7 5.73 -12.18 -19.32
CA ARG A 7 6.56 -13.40 -19.44
C ARG A 7 5.84 -14.49 -20.22
N LEU A 8 6.39 -14.80 -21.39
CA LEU A 8 6.48 -16.16 -21.91
C LEU A 8 7.98 -16.48 -22.06
N ASN A 9 8.49 -17.25 -21.09
CA ASN A 9 9.85 -17.85 -20.97
C ASN A 9 11.09 -16.97 -20.65
N ASN A 10 11.71 -17.35 -19.51
CA ASN A 10 13.07 -17.27 -18.95
C ASN A 10 14.21 -16.50 -19.65
N ILE A 11 15.05 -15.81 -18.84
CA ILE A 11 16.55 -15.88 -18.78
C ILE A 11 17.11 -14.84 -17.75
N SER A 12 18.37 -15.05 -17.34
CA SER A 12 19.10 -14.85 -16.06
C SER A 12 19.81 -13.50 -15.74
N LYS A 13 19.75 -13.09 -14.45
CA LYS A 13 20.80 -12.67 -13.44
C LYS A 13 22.05 -11.80 -13.81
N LYS A 14 22.24 -10.62 -13.14
CA LYS A 14 23.21 -10.29 -12.02
C LYS A 14 23.67 -8.78 -11.90
N VAL A 15 23.51 -8.22 -10.67
CA VAL A 15 24.45 -7.46 -9.76
C VAL A 15 25.00 -6.04 -10.09
N THR A 16 24.86 -5.09 -9.12
CA THR A 16 25.95 -4.19 -8.63
C THR A 16 25.72 -3.61 -7.22
N ASN A 17 26.83 -3.17 -6.59
CA ASN A 17 27.11 -2.92 -5.17
C ASN A 17 26.57 -1.59 -4.59
N TYR A 18 26.36 -1.51 -3.27
CA TYR A 18 26.02 -0.27 -2.55
C TYR A 18 27.00 0.08 -1.42
N VAL A 19 27.09 1.39 -1.13
CA VAL A 19 27.88 2.05 -0.09
C VAL A 19 26.93 2.48 1.03
N SER A 20 27.34 2.33 2.30
CA SER A 20 26.53 2.68 3.48
C SER A 20 26.98 3.99 4.13
N PHE A 21 26.03 4.73 4.70
CA PHE A 21 26.29 5.79 5.68
C PHE A 21 25.39 5.59 6.92
N THR A 22 25.90 6.01 8.08
CA THR A 22 25.23 5.88 9.38
C THR A 22 24.54 7.20 9.75
N PRO A 23 23.22 7.21 10.02
CA PRO A 23 22.53 8.41 10.49
C PRO A 23 22.97 8.77 11.92
N SER A 24 23.10 10.07 12.20
CA SER A 24 23.29 10.59 13.55
C SER A 24 21.93 10.86 14.20
N ASP A 25 21.67 10.20 15.33
CA ASP A 25 20.44 10.39 16.11
C ASP A 25 20.44 11.75 16.81
N VAL A 26 19.42 12.56 16.52
CA VAL A 26 19.05 13.70 17.36
C VAL A 26 17.78 13.31 18.11
N GLU A 27 17.92 13.07 19.41
CA GLU A 27 16.79 12.91 20.32
C GLU A 27 16.03 14.23 20.43
N VAL A 28 14.74 14.18 20.09
CA VAL A 28 13.78 15.26 20.30
C VAL A 28 12.68 14.64 21.14
N ASN A 29 12.59 15.07 22.39
CA ASN A 29 11.55 14.65 23.33
C ASN A 29 10.24 15.33 22.95
N MET A 30 9.24 14.55 22.51
CA MET A 30 7.86 15.00 22.42
C MET A 30 7.05 14.33 23.53
N PRO A 31 6.12 15.06 24.19
CA PRO A 31 5.25 14.46 25.20
C PRO A 31 4.31 13.44 24.54
N GLU A 32 4.38 12.17 24.96
CA GLU A 32 3.43 11.13 24.54
C GLU A 32 2.23 11.10 25.49
N TYR A 33 1.03 11.21 24.93
CA TYR A 33 -0.23 11.11 25.68
C TYR A 33 -0.85 9.72 25.46
N PHE A 34 -0.80 8.87 26.48
CA PHE A 34 -1.38 7.51 26.40
C PHE A 34 -2.91 7.57 26.43
N MET A 35 -3.54 7.03 25.38
CA MET A 35 -5.00 6.81 25.33
C MET A 35 -5.35 5.41 25.87
N SER A 36 -4.46 4.44 25.65
CA SER A 36 -4.54 3.10 26.24
C SER A 36 -3.17 2.40 26.24
N SER A 37 -3.12 1.11 26.61
CA SER A 37 -1.90 0.30 26.52
C SER A 37 -1.44 -0.02 25.09
N THR A 38 -2.31 0.22 24.09
CA THR A 38 -2.01 -0.06 22.68
C THR A 38 -2.03 1.16 21.78
N ILE A 39 -2.56 2.30 22.27
CA ILE A 39 -2.60 3.54 21.50
C ILE A 39 -2.14 4.75 22.32
N SER A 40 -1.30 5.58 21.71
CA SER A 40 -0.90 6.89 22.23
C SER A 40 -1.04 7.97 21.17
N CYS A 41 -1.28 9.20 21.61
CA CYS A 41 -1.26 10.41 20.79
C CYS A 41 0.12 11.05 20.96
N LEU A 42 0.81 11.30 19.85
CA LEU A 42 2.18 11.83 19.82
C LEU A 42 2.22 13.36 19.71
N GLU A 43 1.06 13.98 19.59
CA GLU A 43 0.82 15.39 19.36
C GLU A 43 -0.40 15.86 20.19
N ASP A 44 -0.75 17.15 20.13
CA ASP A 44 -1.88 17.69 20.89
C ASP A 44 -3.20 17.09 20.39
N TYR A 45 -3.87 16.36 21.27
CA TYR A 45 -5.13 15.67 20.96
C TYR A 45 -6.25 16.67 20.62
N GLY A 46 -7.03 16.36 19.58
CA GLY A 46 -8.14 17.20 19.12
C GLY A 46 -7.72 18.42 18.29
N VAL A 47 -6.42 18.64 18.08
CA VAL A 47 -5.91 19.72 17.20
C VAL A 47 -5.92 19.26 15.74
N GLY A 48 -6.46 20.12 14.87
CA GLY A 48 -6.34 19.97 13.42
C GLY A 48 -5.09 20.69 12.92
N TYR A 49 -4.06 19.93 12.56
CA TYR A 49 -2.80 20.46 12.09
C TYR A 49 -2.93 20.90 10.62
N PRO A 50 -2.59 22.15 10.28
CA PRO A 50 -2.65 22.62 8.90
C PRO A 50 -1.62 21.92 8.03
N ILE A 51 -1.96 21.69 6.76
CA ILE A 51 -1.04 21.21 5.72
C ILE A 51 -0.92 22.26 4.62
N ASN A 52 0.30 22.51 4.15
CA ASN A 52 0.61 23.52 3.16
C ASN A 52 1.08 22.90 1.84
N PRO A 53 0.19 22.71 0.85
CA PRO A 53 0.53 22.09 -0.43
C PRO A 53 1.48 22.93 -1.32
N GLN A 54 1.81 24.17 -0.91
CA GLN A 54 2.81 24.99 -1.61
C GLN A 54 4.25 24.65 -1.17
N ASN A 55 4.41 24.01 -0.02
CA ASN A 55 5.72 23.61 0.51
C ASN A 55 6.13 22.22 0.00
N ILE A 56 6.59 22.16 -1.25
CA ILE A 56 6.97 20.91 -1.93
C ILE A 56 8.48 20.68 -1.98
N THR A 57 9.22 21.12 -0.96
CA THR A 57 10.70 21.05 -0.94
C THR A 57 11.22 19.62 -1.15
N LEU A 58 10.57 18.62 -0.57
CA LEU A 58 10.95 17.21 -0.69
C LEU A 58 10.94 16.68 -2.13
N ILE A 59 10.17 17.25 -3.05
CA ILE A 59 10.10 16.73 -4.44
C ILE A 59 11.42 16.91 -5.21
N LYS A 60 12.31 17.80 -4.73
CA LYS A 60 13.62 18.06 -5.33
C LYS A 60 14.70 17.10 -4.84
N ASP A 61 14.57 16.65 -3.60
CA ASP A 61 15.61 15.90 -2.90
C ASP A 61 15.29 14.40 -2.86
N TRP A 62 13.99 14.03 -2.86
CA TRP A 62 13.53 12.66 -2.74
C TRP A 62 12.96 12.12 -4.04
N ASN A 63 13.27 10.86 -4.34
CA ASN A 63 12.55 10.12 -5.36
C ASN A 63 11.13 9.82 -4.87
N ILE A 64 10.12 10.03 -5.70
CA ILE A 64 8.72 9.76 -5.32
C ILE A 64 8.19 8.58 -6.11
N TYR A 65 7.70 7.57 -5.39
CA TYR A 65 7.10 6.38 -5.96
C TYR A 65 5.64 6.24 -5.53
N GLY A 66 4.82 5.70 -6.43
CA GLY A 66 3.47 5.21 -6.16
C GLY A 66 3.36 3.74 -6.53
N TYR A 67 2.59 2.99 -5.76
CA TYR A 67 2.36 1.58 -5.99
C TYR A 67 0.88 1.24 -5.85
N ASP A 68 0.38 0.44 -6.79
CA ASP A 68 -0.95 -0.18 -6.71
C ASP A 68 -0.97 -1.52 -7.47
N GLU A 69 -1.96 -2.35 -7.20
CA GLU A 69 -2.26 -3.57 -7.94
C GLU A 69 -3.68 -3.59 -8.49
N SER A 70 -3.86 -4.40 -9.53
CA SER A 70 -5.17 -4.79 -10.01
C SER A 70 -5.19 -6.30 -10.12
N VAL A 71 -6.37 -6.89 -9.90
CA VAL A 71 -6.57 -8.33 -10.00
C VAL A 71 -7.76 -8.67 -10.85
N GLN A 72 -7.69 -9.81 -11.52
CA GLN A 72 -8.84 -10.42 -12.18
C GLN A 72 -8.84 -11.91 -11.89
N SER A 73 -9.99 -12.44 -11.49
CA SER A 73 -10.16 -13.88 -11.25
C SER A 73 -11.09 -14.47 -12.28
N TYR A 74 -10.82 -15.70 -12.68
CA TYR A 74 -11.69 -16.50 -13.53
C TYR A 74 -11.87 -17.88 -12.92
N LYS A 75 -13.12 -18.28 -12.70
CA LYS A 75 -13.45 -19.57 -12.10
C LYS A 75 -13.70 -20.63 -13.17
N ALA A 76 -12.85 -21.64 -13.21
CA ALA A 76 -13.00 -22.83 -14.04
C ALA A 76 -13.32 -24.07 -13.19
N LEU A 77 -13.75 -25.16 -13.83
CA LEU A 77 -14.04 -26.43 -13.15
C LEU A 77 -12.77 -27.08 -12.60
N GLU A 78 -11.64 -26.87 -13.28
CA GLU A 78 -10.34 -27.45 -12.96
C GLU A 78 -9.62 -26.68 -11.83
N GLY A 79 -10.04 -25.45 -11.56
CA GLY A 79 -9.46 -24.56 -10.57
C GLY A 79 -9.68 -23.09 -10.91
N ASP A 80 -9.03 -22.23 -10.14
CA ASP A 80 -9.18 -20.79 -10.22
C ASP A 80 -7.97 -20.17 -10.92
N LEU A 81 -8.23 -19.43 -11.99
CA LEU A 81 -7.22 -18.62 -12.65
C LEU A 81 -7.23 -17.23 -12.05
N PHE A 82 -6.07 -16.77 -11.63
CA PHE A 82 -5.87 -15.54 -10.91
C PHE A 82 -4.82 -14.71 -11.64
N PHE A 83 -5.20 -13.54 -12.11
CA PHE A 83 -4.32 -12.62 -12.79
C PHE A 83 -4.02 -11.47 -11.84
N CYS A 84 -2.73 -11.20 -11.66
CA CYS A 84 -2.26 -10.07 -10.86
C CYS A 84 -1.46 -9.14 -11.75
N SER A 85 -1.85 -7.87 -11.76
CA SER A 85 -1.14 -6.78 -12.41
C SER A 85 -0.63 -5.83 -11.33
N SER A 86 0.69 -5.69 -11.22
CA SER A 86 1.34 -4.91 -10.18
C SER A 86 2.14 -3.78 -10.82
N ALA A 87 1.92 -2.55 -10.38
CA ALA A 87 2.52 -1.36 -10.96
C ALA A 87 3.26 -0.53 -9.90
N VAL A 88 4.54 -0.27 -10.16
CA VAL A 88 5.34 0.72 -9.42
C VAL A 88 5.65 1.86 -10.38
N VAL A 89 5.31 3.09 -10.00
CA VAL A 89 5.52 4.30 -10.81
C VAL A 89 6.41 5.27 -10.06
N LYS A 90 7.45 5.77 -10.73
CA LYS A 90 8.28 6.89 -10.27
C LYS A 90 7.78 8.19 -10.90
N ILE A 91 7.60 9.21 -10.08
CA ILE A 91 7.23 10.56 -10.52
C ILE A 91 8.47 11.29 -11.02
N GLU A 92 8.47 11.63 -12.30
CA GLU A 92 9.47 12.44 -13.00
C GLU A 92 8.74 13.20 -14.14
N GLU A 93 9.45 14.02 -14.94
CA GLU A 93 8.87 14.69 -16.11
C GLU A 93 8.17 13.72 -17.07
N LYS A 94 8.75 12.52 -17.21
CA LYS A 94 8.13 11.36 -17.86
C LYS A 94 8.08 10.24 -16.84
N TYR A 95 6.90 9.69 -16.58
CA TYR A 95 6.76 8.57 -15.66
C TYR A 95 7.65 7.41 -16.08
N LYS A 96 8.49 6.95 -15.14
CA LYS A 96 9.12 5.64 -15.22
C LYS A 96 8.23 4.66 -14.47
N PHE A 97 7.97 3.51 -15.06
CA PHE A 97 7.15 2.50 -14.42
C PHE A 97 7.73 1.10 -14.61
N ASN A 98 7.47 0.26 -13.62
CA ASN A 98 7.60 -1.18 -13.70
C ASN A 98 6.18 -1.77 -13.62
N LEU A 99 5.76 -2.46 -14.67
CA LEU A 99 4.47 -3.13 -14.74
C LEU A 99 4.71 -4.63 -14.93
N ILE A 100 4.24 -5.40 -13.96
CA ILE A 100 4.33 -6.86 -13.97
C ILE A 100 2.92 -7.42 -14.02
N VAL A 101 2.63 -8.24 -15.04
CA VAL A 101 1.32 -8.89 -15.20
C VAL A 101 1.53 -10.40 -15.29
N LEU A 102 1.07 -11.13 -14.27
CA LEU A 102 1.29 -12.57 -14.17
C LEU A 102 -0.03 -13.35 -13.99
N PRO A 103 -0.22 -14.43 -14.75
CA PRO A 103 -1.27 -15.41 -14.50
C PRO A 103 -0.82 -16.46 -13.49
N PHE A 104 -1.74 -16.88 -12.63
CA PHE A 104 -1.57 -17.97 -11.68
C PHE A 104 -2.76 -18.93 -11.78
N PHE A 105 -2.49 -20.23 -11.79
CA PHE A 105 -3.52 -21.26 -11.74
C PHE A 105 -3.49 -21.90 -10.35
N ILE A 106 -4.60 -21.76 -9.61
CA ILE A 106 -4.72 -22.25 -8.23
C ILE A 106 -5.74 -23.39 -8.22
N THR A 107 -5.35 -24.56 -7.72
CA THR A 107 -6.18 -25.77 -7.78
C THR A 107 -6.03 -26.62 -6.54
N SER A 108 -7.07 -27.39 -6.22
CA SER A 108 -7.04 -28.42 -5.16
C SER A 108 -6.83 -29.83 -5.71
N MET A 109 -6.53 -29.96 -7.01
CA MET A 109 -6.24 -31.25 -7.63
C MET A 109 -4.90 -31.80 -7.14
N LYS A 110 -4.93 -32.90 -6.38
CA LYS A 110 -3.74 -33.54 -5.76
C LYS A 110 -2.61 -33.89 -6.73
N LYS A 111 -2.88 -34.05 -8.03
CA LYS A 111 -1.83 -34.27 -9.05
C LYS A 111 -0.82 -33.11 -9.14
N TYR A 112 -1.20 -31.90 -8.67
CA TYR A 112 -0.32 -30.72 -8.62
C TYR A 112 0.34 -30.50 -7.25
N LEU A 113 0.09 -31.34 -6.25
CA LEU A 113 0.59 -31.15 -4.88
C LEU A 113 2.13 -31.02 -4.80
N TYR A 114 2.85 -31.73 -5.67
CA TYR A 114 4.32 -31.76 -5.67
C TYR A 114 4.93 -31.12 -6.93
N ILE A 115 4.12 -30.44 -7.74
CA ILE A 115 4.61 -29.73 -8.91
C ILE A 115 5.29 -28.44 -8.44
N GLN A 116 6.51 -28.20 -8.91
CA GLN A 116 7.24 -26.96 -8.70
C GLN A 116 7.13 -26.11 -9.97
N ASP A 117 6.07 -25.31 -10.05
CA ASP A 117 5.85 -24.35 -11.13
C ASP A 117 5.41 -23.02 -10.51
N GLU A 118 6.08 -21.92 -10.89
CA GLU A 118 5.79 -20.59 -10.33
C GLU A 118 4.39 -20.07 -10.69
N GLY A 119 3.75 -20.64 -11.72
CA GLY A 119 2.42 -20.28 -12.19
C GLY A 119 1.33 -21.27 -11.78
N ILE A 120 1.65 -22.43 -11.19
CA ILE A 120 0.66 -23.43 -10.76
C ILE A 120 0.78 -23.72 -9.27
N HIS A 121 -0.30 -23.46 -8.55
CA HIS A 121 -0.35 -23.53 -7.09
C HIS A 121 -1.39 -24.56 -6.65
N PHE A 122 -0.93 -25.59 -5.94
CA PHE A 122 -1.84 -26.44 -5.19
C PHE A 122 -2.23 -25.73 -3.88
N ALA A 123 -3.52 -25.59 -3.60
CA ALA A 123 -4.01 -25.06 -2.34
C ALA A 123 -5.34 -25.70 -1.92
N GLU A 124 -5.43 -26.09 -0.65
CA GLU A 124 -6.71 -26.48 -0.03
C GLU A 124 -7.58 -25.24 0.26
N ASN A 125 -6.93 -24.12 0.59
CA ASN A 125 -7.58 -22.82 0.78
C ASN A 125 -7.14 -21.85 -0.32
N ILE A 126 -7.94 -21.78 -1.39
CA ILE A 126 -7.67 -20.92 -2.56
C ILE A 126 -7.58 -19.43 -2.17
N SER A 127 -8.43 -18.97 -1.25
CA SER A 127 -8.47 -17.55 -0.85
C SER A 127 -7.20 -17.12 -0.12
N GLU A 128 -6.68 -17.96 0.76
CA GLU A 128 -5.42 -17.72 1.46
C GLU A 128 -4.24 -17.70 0.49
N GLU A 129 -4.20 -18.65 -0.44
CA GLU A 129 -3.14 -18.72 -1.45
C GLU A 129 -3.14 -17.50 -2.38
N ARG A 130 -4.32 -17.02 -2.80
CA ARG A 130 -4.45 -15.77 -3.56
C ARG A 130 -3.89 -14.58 -2.81
N ASN A 131 -4.22 -14.46 -1.52
CA ASN A 131 -3.71 -13.38 -0.69
C ASN A 131 -2.18 -13.44 -0.58
N ARG A 132 -1.61 -14.64 -0.42
CA ARG A 132 -0.16 -14.86 -0.40
C ARG A 132 0.49 -14.41 -1.71
N ILE A 133 -0.04 -14.84 -2.86
CA ILE A 133 0.45 -14.43 -4.18
C ILE A 133 0.41 -12.91 -4.34
N LEU A 134 -0.66 -12.25 -3.91
CA LEU A 134 -0.78 -10.79 -3.97
C LEU A 134 0.27 -10.06 -3.14
N ILE A 135 0.51 -10.54 -1.92
CA ILE A 135 1.51 -9.99 -1.02
C ILE A 135 2.92 -10.18 -1.60
N ASP A 136 3.23 -11.38 -2.09
CA ASP A 136 4.53 -11.70 -2.68
C ASP A 136 4.78 -10.81 -3.92
N MET A 137 3.76 -10.63 -4.76
CA MET A 137 3.79 -9.74 -5.92
C MET A 137 4.04 -8.27 -5.53
N LYS A 138 3.33 -7.76 -4.52
CA LYS A 138 3.49 -6.41 -3.98
C LYS A 138 4.92 -6.19 -3.49
N VAL A 139 5.37 -7.06 -2.58
CA VAL A 139 6.69 -6.98 -1.96
C VAL A 139 7.79 -7.04 -3.01
N LYS A 140 7.72 -8.00 -3.93
CA LYS A 140 8.70 -8.17 -4.99
C LYS A 140 8.76 -6.93 -5.90
N SER A 141 7.60 -6.47 -6.39
CA SER A 141 7.55 -5.36 -7.34
C SER A 141 8.13 -4.08 -6.73
N ILE A 142 7.77 -3.78 -5.49
CA ILE A 142 8.27 -2.60 -4.78
C ILE A 142 9.79 -2.72 -4.54
N LEU A 143 10.26 -3.81 -3.93
CA LEU A 143 11.67 -3.97 -3.56
C LEU A 143 12.63 -4.07 -4.76
N GLU A 144 12.17 -4.61 -5.89
CA GLU A 144 12.99 -4.69 -7.11
C GLU A 144 13.05 -3.36 -7.89
N THR A 145 12.15 -2.41 -7.60
CA THR A 145 11.99 -1.18 -8.40
C THR A 145 12.39 0.09 -7.67
N VAL A 146 12.08 0.19 -6.38
CA VAL A 146 12.31 1.41 -5.60
C VAL A 146 13.79 1.64 -5.40
N GLU A 147 14.27 2.80 -5.83
CA GLU A 147 15.64 3.25 -5.62
C GLU A 147 15.83 3.70 -4.15
N PRO A 148 17.05 3.68 -3.59
CA PRO A 148 17.33 4.28 -2.29
C PRO A 148 16.95 5.77 -2.24
N HIS A 149 16.78 6.31 -1.03
CA HIS A 149 16.43 7.72 -0.82
C HIS A 149 15.10 8.11 -1.51
N SER A 150 14.04 7.36 -1.16
CA SER A 150 12.73 7.45 -1.80
C SER A 150 11.58 7.57 -0.81
N ILE A 151 10.55 8.32 -1.18
CA ILE A 151 9.24 8.27 -0.53
C ILE A 151 8.34 7.36 -1.36
N VAL A 152 7.75 6.35 -0.73
CA VAL A 152 6.98 5.31 -1.42
C VAL A 152 5.54 5.34 -0.92
N PHE A 153 4.60 5.74 -1.77
CA PHE A 153 3.17 5.74 -1.48
C PHE A 153 2.55 4.42 -1.94
N ILE A 154 1.91 3.70 -1.01
CA ILE A 154 1.43 2.32 -1.20
C ILE A 154 -0.07 2.28 -0.91
N ASP A 155 -0.88 1.77 -1.84
CA ASP A 155 -2.31 1.52 -1.58
C ASP A 155 -2.49 0.33 -0.61
N GLY A 156 -3.32 0.54 0.40
CA GLY A 156 -3.66 -0.46 1.41
C GLY A 156 -2.95 -0.27 2.76
N PRO A 157 -3.37 -1.03 3.79
CA PRO A 157 -2.87 -0.87 5.15
C PRO A 157 -1.48 -1.48 5.35
N LEU A 158 -0.70 -0.94 6.29
CA LEU A 158 0.57 -1.54 6.74
C LEU A 158 0.31 -2.83 7.54
N ILE A 159 -0.68 -2.78 8.42
CA ILE A 159 -1.07 -3.88 9.31
C ILE A 159 -2.51 -4.25 9.00
N GLY A 160 -2.72 -5.49 8.55
CA GLY A 160 -4.02 -6.02 8.17
C GLY A 160 -3.99 -7.54 7.97
N GLY A 161 -4.59 -8.28 8.91
CA GLY A 161 -4.71 -9.74 8.83
C GLY A 161 -3.38 -10.50 8.72
N MET A 162 -3.39 -11.62 8.01
CA MET A 162 -2.24 -12.54 7.87
C MET A 162 -1.06 -11.95 7.07
N ALA A 163 -1.26 -10.82 6.38
CA ALA A 163 -0.24 -10.16 5.55
C ALA A 163 0.80 -9.36 6.33
N SER A 164 0.51 -9.05 7.60
CA SER A 164 1.24 -8.02 8.37
C SER A 164 2.75 -8.30 8.47
N ALA A 165 3.16 -9.56 8.63
CA ALA A 165 4.58 -9.90 8.75
C ALA A 165 5.39 -9.62 7.47
N TYR A 166 4.81 -9.88 6.29
CA TYR A 166 5.49 -9.66 5.01
C TYR A 166 5.64 -8.18 4.71
N ILE A 167 4.59 -7.40 4.97
CA ILE A 167 4.61 -5.95 4.73
C ILE A 167 5.55 -5.25 5.73
N VAL A 168 5.57 -5.65 7.01
CA VAL A 168 6.53 -5.13 7.99
C VAL A 168 7.98 -5.44 7.59
N ASN A 169 8.27 -6.65 7.07
CA ASN A 169 9.60 -6.98 6.56
C ASN A 169 9.97 -6.18 5.30
N MET A 170 9.00 -5.89 4.42
CA MET A 170 9.21 -5.00 3.28
C MET A 170 9.52 -3.57 3.74
N ASP A 171 8.77 -3.04 4.73
CA ASP A 171 9.02 -1.73 5.33
C ASP A 171 10.44 -1.65 5.92
N GLU A 172 10.87 -2.68 6.64
CA GLU A 172 12.23 -2.77 7.18
C GLU A 172 13.30 -2.66 6.09
N LYS A 173 13.19 -3.45 5.02
CA LYS A 173 14.12 -3.41 3.88
C LYS A 173 14.11 -2.06 3.15
N LEU A 174 12.96 -1.42 3.03
CA LEU A 174 12.85 -0.08 2.44
C LEU A 174 13.55 0.94 3.34
N ARG A 175 13.32 0.89 4.65
CA ARG A 175 13.94 1.79 5.63
C ARG A 175 15.47 1.63 5.70
N GLU A 176 15.97 0.40 5.55
CA GLU A 176 17.41 0.11 5.41
C GLU A 176 18.03 0.77 4.16
N ASN A 177 17.25 0.92 3.09
CA ASN A 177 17.65 1.61 1.85
C ASN A 177 17.32 3.11 1.86
N ASP A 178 17.16 3.70 3.03
CA ASP A 178 16.83 5.12 3.20
C ASP A 178 15.51 5.54 2.54
N CYS A 179 14.51 4.66 2.52
CA CYS A 179 13.18 4.98 2.03
C CYS A 179 12.19 5.29 3.17
N ILE A 180 11.14 6.05 2.84
CA ILE A 180 9.98 6.37 3.69
C ILE A 180 8.73 5.70 3.09
N PRO A 181 8.36 4.49 3.52
CA PRO A 181 7.12 3.85 3.11
C PRO A 181 5.92 4.49 3.81
N LEU A 182 4.91 4.86 3.04
CA LEU A 182 3.64 5.42 3.52
C LEU A 182 2.47 4.63 2.92
N TYR A 183 1.58 4.19 3.78
CA TYR A 183 0.47 3.31 3.47
C TYR A 183 -0.84 4.09 3.53
N PHE A 184 -1.63 4.02 2.48
CA PHE A 184 -2.86 4.80 2.34
C PHE A 184 -4.08 3.89 2.49
N VAL A 185 -4.89 4.19 3.51
CA VAL A 185 -6.13 3.48 3.78
C VAL A 185 -7.30 4.42 3.47
N LYS A 186 -8.19 3.96 2.58
CA LYS A 186 -9.37 4.72 2.12
C LYS A 186 -10.64 4.31 2.85
N ASN A 187 -10.71 3.04 3.22
CA ASN A 187 -11.86 2.43 3.88
C ASN A 187 -11.37 1.63 5.08
N SER A 188 -11.93 1.90 6.24
CA SER A 188 -11.69 1.10 7.44
C SER A 188 -12.84 1.29 8.42
N ASP A 189 -13.30 0.20 8.98
CA ASP A 189 -14.24 0.21 10.10
C ASP A 189 -13.50 0.28 11.45
N SER A 190 -12.24 0.72 11.45
CA SER A 190 -11.46 0.82 12.68
C SER A 190 -12.08 1.81 13.65
N ARG A 191 -11.92 1.48 14.93
CA ARG A 191 -12.37 2.28 16.07
C ARG A 191 -11.22 2.51 17.05
N LEU A 192 -10.00 2.62 16.52
CA LEU A 192 -8.76 2.73 17.30
C LEU A 192 -8.70 4.02 18.11
N ILE A 193 -9.40 5.09 17.69
CA ILE A 193 -9.45 6.35 18.43
C ILE A 193 -10.77 6.43 19.18
N ILE A 194 -11.89 6.21 18.49
CA ILE A 194 -13.20 6.51 19.07
C ILE A 194 -13.57 5.60 20.24
N ASP A 195 -13.06 4.35 20.30
CA ASP A 195 -13.32 3.46 21.44
C ASP A 195 -12.55 3.88 22.71
N HIS A 196 -11.55 4.74 22.57
CA HIS A 196 -10.76 5.26 23.68
C HIS A 196 -11.19 6.66 24.15
N ASP A 197 -12.20 7.25 23.49
CA ASP A 197 -12.84 8.50 23.90
C ASP A 197 -14.36 8.28 24.03
N PRO A 198 -14.90 8.18 25.26
CA PRO A 198 -16.33 7.93 25.48
C PRO A 198 -17.27 8.97 24.85
N ALA A 199 -16.81 10.20 24.61
CA ALA A 199 -17.61 11.20 23.91
C ALA A 199 -17.68 10.87 22.41
N LEU A 200 -16.54 10.51 21.80
CA LEU A 200 -16.49 10.14 20.39
C LEU A 200 -17.23 8.84 20.08
N SER A 201 -17.11 7.81 20.93
CA SER A 201 -17.78 6.52 20.71
C SER A 201 -19.32 6.61 20.67
N ARG A 202 -19.90 7.66 21.27
CA ARG A 202 -21.34 7.95 21.23
C ARG A 202 -21.76 8.74 19.99
N GLU A 203 -20.86 9.52 19.41
CA GLU A 203 -21.13 10.43 18.29
C GLU A 203 -20.80 9.78 16.94
N PHE A 204 -19.83 8.85 16.89
CA PHE A 204 -19.26 8.34 15.64
C PHE A 204 -19.29 6.81 15.53
N ASN A 205 -19.39 6.33 14.28
CA ASN A 205 -19.45 4.90 13.96
C ASN A 205 -18.06 4.28 13.73
N SER A 206 -17.09 5.09 13.30
CA SER A 206 -15.71 4.69 13.04
C SER A 206 -14.78 5.89 13.17
N ASP A 207 -13.48 5.64 13.23
CA ASP A 207 -12.47 6.68 13.21
C ASP A 207 -12.55 7.52 11.91
N PHE A 208 -12.90 6.89 10.79
CA PHE A 208 -13.14 7.58 9.51
C PHE A 208 -14.35 8.53 9.60
N HIS A 209 -15.45 8.09 10.20
CA HIS A 209 -16.62 8.96 10.42
C HIS A 209 -16.22 10.17 11.28
N TRP A 210 -15.50 9.95 12.37
CA TRP A 210 -14.98 11.03 13.23
C TRP A 210 -14.10 12.02 12.44
N ALA A 211 -13.08 11.54 11.75
CA ALA A 211 -12.15 12.40 11.01
C ALA A 211 -12.84 13.13 9.84
N ALA A 212 -13.78 12.48 9.15
CA ALA A 212 -14.61 13.08 8.11
C ALA A 212 -15.51 14.20 8.64
N CYS A 213 -15.93 14.17 9.90
CA CYS A 213 -16.72 15.24 10.51
C CYS A 213 -15.86 16.35 11.14
N LYS A 214 -14.77 16.01 11.84
CA LYS A 214 -14.02 16.99 12.64
C LYS A 214 -12.91 17.72 11.88
N LEU A 215 -12.24 17.09 10.93
CA LEU A 215 -11.17 17.76 10.17
C LEU A 215 -11.73 18.77 9.18
N LYS A 216 -11.08 19.93 9.00
CA LYS A 216 -11.36 20.84 7.89
C LYS A 216 -10.51 20.46 6.67
N THR A 217 -10.91 20.90 5.49
CA THR A 217 -10.08 20.80 4.28
C THR A 217 -8.75 21.51 4.51
N GLY A 218 -7.64 20.88 4.10
CA GLY A 218 -6.30 21.38 4.37
C GLY A 218 -5.81 21.09 5.79
N GLN A 219 -6.34 20.07 6.45
CA GLN A 219 -5.87 19.64 7.77
C GLN A 219 -5.59 18.14 7.84
N ARG A 220 -4.75 17.78 8.80
CA ARG A 220 -4.63 16.42 9.33
C ARG A 220 -4.97 16.38 10.83
N SER A 221 -5.30 15.21 11.33
CA SER A 221 -5.36 14.97 12.78
C SER A 221 -3.97 14.99 13.40
N ALA A 222 -3.91 14.97 14.73
CA ALA A 222 -2.74 14.51 15.46
C ALA A 222 -2.24 13.15 14.95
N LEU A 223 -0.96 12.86 15.19
CA LEU A 223 -0.34 11.56 14.97
C LEU A 223 -0.65 10.63 16.15
N PHE A 224 -1.07 9.41 15.82
CA PHE A 224 -1.37 8.36 16.77
C PHE A 224 -0.42 7.20 16.56
N ARG A 225 0.17 6.67 17.64
CA ARG A 225 0.95 5.44 17.62
C ARG A 225 0.09 4.29 18.10
N TYR A 226 0.09 3.20 17.35
CA TYR A 226 -0.46 1.91 17.73
C TYR A 226 0.65 0.86 17.85
N ALA A 227 0.56 0.01 18.87
CA ALA A 227 1.38 -1.19 18.98
C ALA A 227 0.48 -2.37 19.39
N ASP A 228 0.62 -3.50 18.70
CA ASP A 228 -0.10 -4.72 19.04
C ASP A 228 0.40 -5.30 20.38
N LYS A 229 -0.53 -5.83 21.19
CA LYS A 229 -0.23 -6.35 22.54
C LYS A 229 0.63 -7.62 22.52
N HIS A 230 0.52 -8.42 21.46
CA HIS A 230 1.13 -9.73 21.36
C HIS A 230 2.38 -9.72 20.48
N ASN A 231 2.44 -8.82 19.50
CA ASN A 231 3.58 -8.65 18.61
C ASN A 231 3.93 -7.17 18.46
N SER A 232 4.88 -6.68 19.25
CA SER A 232 5.32 -5.28 19.21
C SER A 232 5.94 -4.87 17.86
N LYS A 233 6.34 -5.82 17.00
CA LYS A 233 6.74 -5.50 15.61
C LYS A 233 5.56 -5.05 14.75
N ASN A 234 4.34 -5.45 15.10
CA ASN A 234 3.14 -4.91 14.49
C ASN A 234 2.80 -3.58 15.16
N SER A 235 3.57 -2.54 14.77
CA SER A 235 3.38 -1.19 15.26
C SER A 235 3.28 -0.20 14.10
N LYS A 236 2.51 0.87 14.29
CA LYS A 236 2.35 1.90 13.28
C LYS A 236 2.10 3.27 13.91
N VAL A 237 2.55 4.31 13.23
CA VAL A 237 2.13 5.68 13.45
C VAL A 237 1.21 6.07 12.30
N PHE A 238 0.09 6.72 12.61
CA PHE A 238 -0.90 7.11 11.61
C PHE A 238 -1.55 8.45 11.94
N ALA A 239 -2.05 9.11 10.90
CA ALA A 239 -2.94 10.27 11.01
C ALA A 239 -4.01 10.21 9.94
N TYR A 240 -5.13 10.87 10.20
CA TYR A 240 -6.16 11.10 9.20
C TYR A 240 -5.89 12.44 8.52
N ILE A 241 -5.99 12.49 7.20
CA ILE A 241 -5.77 13.68 6.38
C ILE A 241 -7.03 14.00 5.60
N LYS A 242 -7.37 15.30 5.52
CA LYS A 242 -8.42 15.83 4.66
C LYS A 242 -7.83 16.91 3.76
N ALA A 243 -7.13 16.47 2.71
CA ALA A 243 -6.53 17.39 1.74
C ALA A 243 -7.56 18.07 0.84
N LEU A 244 -8.63 17.35 0.48
CA LEU A 244 -9.73 17.82 -0.36
C LEU A 244 -11.05 17.78 0.42
N ALA A 245 -12.02 18.59 0.00
CA ALA A 245 -13.34 18.61 0.62
C ALA A 245 -14.05 17.26 0.41
N GLY A 246 -14.70 16.76 1.46
CA GLY A 246 -15.51 15.54 1.42
C GLY A 246 -14.72 14.23 1.44
N PHE A 247 -13.39 14.27 1.47
CA PHE A 247 -12.57 13.07 1.41
C PHE A 247 -11.50 13.03 2.50
N THR A 248 -11.56 11.99 3.32
CA THR A 248 -10.58 11.71 4.37
C THR A 248 -9.90 10.39 4.07
N GLU A 249 -8.57 10.37 4.15
CA GLU A 249 -7.77 9.14 4.12
C GLU A 249 -6.98 8.99 5.42
N ARG A 250 -6.56 7.77 5.72
CA ARG A 250 -5.57 7.51 6.77
C ARG A 250 -4.23 7.20 6.13
N VAL A 251 -3.21 7.93 6.57
CA VAL A 251 -1.81 7.68 6.21
C VAL A 251 -1.17 6.95 7.37
N GLU A 252 -0.56 5.79 7.10
CA GLU A 252 0.14 4.97 8.08
C GLU A 252 1.61 4.81 7.70
N MET A 253 2.48 4.68 8.70
CA MET A 253 3.87 4.26 8.54
C MET A 253 4.27 3.39 9.73
N HIS A 254 5.30 2.56 9.57
CA HIS A 254 5.79 1.78 10.70
C HIS A 254 6.38 2.71 11.77
N SER A 255 6.27 2.36 13.06
CA SER A 255 6.75 3.24 14.13
C SER A 255 8.24 3.56 14.01
N LEU A 256 9.06 2.57 13.62
CA LEU A 256 10.49 2.79 13.40
C LEU A 256 10.79 3.67 12.17
N THR A 257 9.89 3.69 11.18
CA THR A 257 9.97 4.62 10.04
C THR A 257 9.67 6.04 10.53
N PHE A 258 8.63 6.21 11.34
CA PHE A 258 8.35 7.50 11.98
C PHE A 258 9.55 7.99 12.81
N GLU A 259 10.12 7.15 13.69
CA GLU A 259 11.26 7.58 14.54
C GLU A 259 12.46 8.06 13.71
N LYS A 260 12.81 7.34 12.63
CA LYS A 260 13.94 7.69 11.77
C LYS A 260 13.72 9.02 11.03
N TYR A 261 12.50 9.30 10.59
CA TYR A 261 12.20 10.43 9.69
C TYR A 261 11.29 11.50 10.30
N LYS A 262 11.11 11.52 11.62
CA LYS A 262 10.18 12.40 12.33
C LYS A 262 10.31 13.88 11.95
N SER A 263 11.55 14.34 11.69
CA SER A 263 11.85 15.73 11.30
C SER A 263 11.29 16.10 9.92
N LEU A 264 11.05 15.12 9.05
CA LEU A 264 10.52 15.31 7.71
C LEU A 264 8.99 15.24 7.66
N ILE A 265 8.33 14.77 8.72
CA ILE A 265 6.89 14.48 8.73
C ILE A 265 6.02 15.69 8.33
N PRO A 266 6.26 16.92 8.82
CA PRO A 266 5.51 18.08 8.35
C PRO A 266 5.59 18.25 6.82
N SER A 267 6.80 18.21 6.26
CA SER A 267 7.03 18.34 4.81
C SER A 267 6.45 17.16 4.02
N VAL A 268 6.42 15.97 4.59
CA VAL A 268 5.78 14.79 3.98
C VAL A 268 4.27 15.02 3.84
N PHE A 269 3.59 15.54 4.87
CA PHE A 269 2.16 15.84 4.78
C PHE A 269 1.85 16.98 3.81
N ASP A 270 2.71 18.00 3.72
CA ASP A 270 2.62 19.06 2.72
C ASP A 270 2.71 18.48 1.30
N LEU A 271 3.66 17.57 1.06
CA LEU A 271 3.83 16.88 -0.20
C LEU A 271 2.63 15.99 -0.56
N ILE A 272 2.08 15.25 0.40
CA ILE A 272 0.86 14.45 0.20
C ILE A 272 -0.30 15.36 -0.22
N ALA A 273 -0.50 16.49 0.46
CA ALA A 273 -1.54 17.46 0.14
C ALA A 273 -1.39 18.02 -1.29
N TYR A 274 -0.16 18.35 -1.68
CA TYR A 274 0.15 18.73 -3.06
C TYR A 274 -0.29 17.66 -4.06
N PHE A 275 0.02 16.40 -3.81
CA PHE A 275 -0.32 15.31 -4.73
C PHE A 275 -1.83 15.05 -4.86
N TYR A 276 -2.65 15.34 -3.85
CA TYR A 276 -4.11 15.34 -4.05
C TYR A 276 -4.56 16.49 -4.95
N ILE A 277 -4.02 17.69 -4.72
CA ILE A 277 -4.41 18.88 -5.50
C ILE A 277 -4.03 18.70 -6.98
N VAL A 278 -2.83 18.19 -7.26
CA VAL A 278 -2.40 17.96 -8.65
C VAL A 278 -2.98 16.69 -9.26
N GLN A 279 -3.58 15.80 -8.48
CA GLN A 279 -4.45 14.75 -9.02
C GLN A 279 -5.75 15.37 -9.52
N GLY A 280 -6.37 16.23 -8.70
CA GLY A 280 -7.52 17.04 -9.08
C GLY A 280 -8.78 16.24 -9.46
N ASP A 281 -8.86 14.96 -9.07
CA ASP A 281 -9.98 14.08 -9.35
C ASP A 281 -10.89 13.96 -8.11
N PRO A 282 -12.02 14.68 -8.06
CA PRO A 282 -12.94 14.61 -6.93
C PRO A 282 -13.79 13.35 -6.92
N LEU A 283 -13.85 12.59 -8.02
CA LEU A 283 -14.64 11.36 -8.13
C LEU A 283 -13.83 10.13 -7.70
N ASN A 284 -12.51 10.16 -7.90
CA ASN A 284 -11.57 9.17 -7.37
C ASN A 284 -10.43 9.88 -6.62
N PRO A 285 -10.72 10.48 -5.46
CA PRO A 285 -9.71 11.18 -4.69
C PRO A 285 -8.70 10.17 -4.15
N GLN A 286 -7.45 10.32 -4.57
CA GLN A 286 -6.32 9.47 -4.20
C GLN A 286 -5.04 10.26 -4.44
N VAL A 287 -4.00 9.99 -3.66
CA VAL A 287 -2.70 10.62 -3.89
C VAL A 287 -2.17 10.26 -5.28
N ARG A 288 -1.82 11.29 -6.09
CA ARG A 288 -1.52 11.14 -7.53
C ARG A 288 -0.61 9.96 -7.89
N PRO A 289 0.50 9.69 -7.19
CA PRO A 289 1.39 8.59 -7.60
C PRO A 289 0.71 7.23 -7.52
N ILE A 290 -0.15 6.99 -6.51
CA ILE A 290 -0.92 5.76 -6.43
C ILE A 290 -1.98 5.74 -7.54
N ALA A 291 -2.70 6.84 -7.78
CA ALA A 291 -3.70 6.89 -8.86
C ALA A 291 -3.11 6.64 -10.25
N VAL A 292 -1.86 7.05 -10.50
CA VAL A 292 -1.14 6.74 -11.74
C VAL A 292 -0.76 5.26 -11.77
N ALA A 293 -0.25 4.69 -10.67
CA ALA A 293 0.05 3.27 -10.56
C ALA A 293 -1.21 2.41 -10.80
N GLU A 294 -2.35 2.78 -10.21
CA GLU A 294 -3.65 2.14 -10.39
C GLU A 294 -4.04 2.06 -11.88
N LYS A 295 -3.90 3.19 -12.60
CA LYS A 295 -4.19 3.25 -14.03
C LYS A 295 -3.34 2.26 -14.82
N TYR A 296 -2.03 2.22 -14.56
CA TYR A 296 -1.14 1.25 -15.21
C TYR A 296 -1.49 -0.20 -14.85
N ALA A 297 -1.78 -0.48 -13.58
CA ALA A 297 -2.17 -1.82 -13.13
C ALA A 297 -3.46 -2.30 -13.82
N ARG A 298 -4.49 -1.43 -13.90
CA ARG A 298 -5.75 -1.72 -14.59
C ARG A 298 -5.56 -1.96 -16.09
N GLU A 299 -4.74 -1.14 -16.76
CA GLU A 299 -4.43 -1.36 -18.18
C GLU A 299 -3.64 -2.64 -18.40
N GLY A 300 -2.73 -3.01 -17.47
CA GLY A 300 -1.99 -4.26 -17.52
C GLY A 300 -2.89 -5.50 -17.60
N ILE A 301 -4.01 -5.51 -16.88
CA ILE A 301 -5.00 -6.59 -16.97
C ILE A 301 -5.67 -6.63 -18.33
N LYS A 302 -6.07 -5.47 -18.87
CA LYS A 302 -6.80 -5.38 -20.14
C LYS A 302 -6.00 -5.89 -21.34
N ILE A 303 -4.66 -5.88 -21.24
CA ILE A 303 -3.77 -6.44 -22.27
C ILE A 303 -4.03 -7.95 -22.46
N LEU A 304 -4.43 -8.66 -21.40
CA LEU A 304 -4.72 -10.08 -21.47
C LEU A 304 -6.19 -10.30 -21.87
N ASN A 305 -6.44 -10.78 -23.09
CA ASN A 305 -7.76 -11.29 -23.46
C ASN A 305 -7.99 -12.66 -22.81
N ILE A 306 -8.32 -12.63 -21.52
CA ILE A 306 -8.43 -13.80 -20.64
C ILE A 306 -9.40 -14.84 -21.22
N PRO A 307 -10.65 -14.53 -21.60
CA PRO A 307 -11.55 -15.55 -22.15
C PRO A 307 -10.99 -16.28 -23.37
N THR A 308 -10.30 -15.55 -24.26
CA THR A 308 -9.68 -16.15 -25.46
C THR A 308 -8.47 -17.02 -25.10
N LEU A 309 -7.66 -16.59 -24.13
CA LEU A 309 -6.53 -17.38 -23.62
C LEU A 309 -7.02 -18.70 -23.02
N LEU A 310 -8.11 -18.66 -22.26
CA LEU A 310 -8.63 -19.82 -21.53
C LEU A 310 -9.28 -20.85 -22.44
N GLY A 311 -10.04 -20.42 -23.44
CA GLY A 311 -10.57 -21.32 -24.47
C GLY A 311 -9.46 -22.06 -25.21
N ARG A 312 -8.28 -21.42 -25.41
CA ARG A 312 -7.11 -22.06 -26.02
C ARG A 312 -6.38 -23.03 -25.08
N LEU A 313 -6.40 -22.77 -23.78
CA LEU A 313 -5.73 -23.59 -22.77
C LEU A 313 -6.59 -24.79 -22.30
N GLY A 314 -7.85 -24.87 -22.75
CA GLY A 314 -8.74 -26.00 -22.47
C GLY A 314 -9.42 -25.95 -21.10
N PHE A 315 -9.50 -24.77 -20.47
CA PHE A 315 -10.22 -24.60 -19.20
C PHE A 315 -11.72 -24.49 -19.42
N SER A 316 -12.51 -25.16 -18.57
CA SER A 316 -13.96 -25.17 -18.65
C SER A 316 -14.53 -24.12 -17.69
N PRO A 317 -15.19 -23.05 -18.15
CA PRO A 317 -15.82 -22.09 -17.24
C PRO A 317 -16.88 -22.74 -16.34
N THR A 318 -17.00 -22.24 -15.12
CA THR A 318 -18.19 -22.52 -14.30
C THR A 318 -19.43 -21.81 -14.88
N ILE A 319 -20.63 -22.33 -14.62
CA ILE A 319 -21.89 -21.69 -15.05
C ILE A 319 -21.98 -20.25 -14.52
N ASN A 320 -21.55 -20.01 -13.28
CA ASN A 320 -21.57 -18.67 -12.69
C ASN A 320 -20.60 -17.71 -13.40
N GLN A 321 -19.43 -18.20 -13.82
CA GLN A 321 -18.48 -17.40 -14.60
C GLN A 321 -19.07 -17.01 -15.96
N VAL A 322 -19.80 -17.91 -16.64
CA VAL A 322 -20.49 -17.59 -17.91
C VAL A 322 -21.62 -16.58 -17.71
N ARG A 323 -22.34 -16.65 -16.59
CA ARG A 323 -23.54 -15.82 -16.35
C ARG A 323 -23.22 -14.45 -15.76
N PHE A 324 -22.16 -14.30 -14.98
CA PHE A 324 -21.92 -13.12 -14.14
C PHE A 324 -20.48 -12.61 -14.13
N GLY A 325 -19.55 -13.29 -14.81
CA GLY A 325 -18.11 -13.04 -14.65
C GLY A 325 -17.44 -12.29 -15.80
#